data_AF-A0A924NA82-F1
#
_entry.id   AF-A0A924NA82-F1
#
_cell.length_a   1.000
_cell.length_b   1.000
_cell.length_c   1.000
_cell.angle_alpha   90.00
_cell.angle_beta   90.00
_cell.angle_gamma   90.00
#
_symmetry.space_group_name_H-M   'P 1'
#
loop_
_entity.id
_entity.type
_entity.pdbx_description
1 polymer ?
#
loop_
_entity_poly.entity_id
_entity_poly.type
_entity_poly.pdbx_seq_one_letter_code
_entity_poly.pdbx_strand_id
1 'polypeptide(L)' 'ADHQIGNIAPGMEADLVVINMASTPAIEQATRRTVDIWQALFPTIMMGDDRAVKAVWVGGKVVPATYSAPWTRRRRL' A
#
# COMPACT_ATOMS: atom_id res chain seq x y z
N ALA A 1 8.51 11.25 -19.03
CA ALA A 1 7.97 10.42 -17.94
C ALA A 1 8.20 11.10 -16.58
N ASP A 2 9.38 11.68 -16.33
CA ASP A 2 9.79 12.29 -15.05
C ASP A 2 8.89 13.41 -14.46
N HIS A 3 7.88 13.89 -15.20
CA HIS A 3 6.99 14.97 -14.75
C HIS A 3 5.52 14.59 -14.69
N GLN A 4 5.16 13.33 -14.97
CA GLN A 4 3.77 12.88 -15.07
C GLN A 4 3.32 12.02 -13.88
N ILE A 5 4.26 11.50 -13.08
CA ILE A 5 4.00 10.64 -11.91
C ILE A 5 4.53 11.28 -10.62
N GLY A 6 4.10 10.76 -9.45
CA GLY A 6 4.66 11.13 -8.14
C GLY A 6 3.95 12.27 -7.41
N ASN A 7 2.88 12.82 -7.97
CA ASN A 7 2.03 13.78 -7.27
C ASN A 7 0.55 13.61 -7.69
N ILE A 8 -0.36 14.04 -6.81
CA ILE A 8 -1.81 13.96 -7.03
C ILE A 8 -2.30 15.34 -7.46
N ALA A 9 -2.23 15.61 -8.76
CA ALA A 9 -2.67 16.88 -9.34
C ALA A 9 -3.34 16.68 -10.72
N PRO A 10 -4.23 17.60 -11.16
CA PRO A 10 -4.82 17.54 -12.50
C PRO A 10 -3.74 17.49 -13.59
N GLY A 11 -3.95 16.64 -14.60
CA GLY A 11 -3.00 16.45 -15.71
C GLY A 11 -1.87 15.46 -15.43
N MET A 12 -1.79 14.89 -14.22
CA MET A 12 -0.85 13.82 -13.88
C MET A 12 -1.47 12.44 -14.09
N GLU A 13 -0.62 11.42 -14.24
CA GLU A 13 -1.06 10.03 -14.33
C GLU A 13 -1.71 9.59 -13.01
N ALA A 14 -2.81 8.84 -13.14
CA ALA A 14 -3.58 8.34 -12.00
C ALA A 14 -2.99 7.01 -11.48
N ASP A 15 -1.71 7.06 -11.11
CA ASP A 15 -0.92 5.96 -10.56
C ASP A 15 -0.79 6.11 -9.05
N LEU A 16 -1.54 5.30 -8.30
CA LEU A 16 -1.75 5.50 -6.87
C LEU A 16 -1.69 4.17 -6.11
N VAL A 17 -1.13 4.22 -4.90
CA VAL A 17 -1.21 3.13 -3.93
C VAL A 17 -2.06 3.57 -2.75
N VAL A 18 -3.07 2.76 -2.41
CA VAL A 18 -3.91 2.98 -1.23
C VAL A 18 -3.30 2.21 -0.07
N ILE A 19 -2.90 2.93 0.97
CA ILE A 19 -2.26 2.36 2.16
C ILE A 19 -3.29 2.18 3.29
N ASN A 20 -3.28 1.00 3.91
CA ASN A 20 -4.04 0.72 5.13
C ASN A 20 -3.21 1.04 6.38
N MET A 21 -3.58 2.10 7.09
CA MET A 21 -2.95 2.54 8.33
C MET A 21 -3.31 1.68 9.56
N ALA A 22 -4.07 0.61 9.36
CA ALA A 22 -4.40 -0.43 10.32
C ALA A 22 -4.14 -1.82 9.73
N SER A 23 -3.05 -1.98 8.98
CA SER A 23 -2.68 -3.23 8.29
C SER A 23 -2.28 -4.37 9.23
N THR A 24 -1.84 -4.03 10.44
CA THR A 24 -1.58 -4.96 11.53
C THR A 24 -2.03 -4.34 12.85
N PRO A 25 -2.28 -5.15 13.91
CA PRO A 25 -2.62 -4.61 15.23
C PRO A 25 -1.55 -3.66 15.79
N ALA A 26 -0.26 -3.92 15.53
CA ALA A 26 0.83 -3.08 15.99
C ALA A 26 0.84 -1.71 15.28
N ILE A 27 0.65 -1.70 13.95
CA ILE A 27 0.54 -0.48 13.16
C ILE A 27 -0.69 0.32 13.60
N GLU A 28 -1.85 -0.33 13.75
CA GLU A 28 -3.07 0.33 14.21
C GLU A 28 -2.91 0.97 15.60
N GLN A 29 -2.33 0.23 16.56
CA GLN A 29 -2.08 0.74 17.92
C GLN A 29 -1.17 1.97 17.89
N ALA A 30 -0.11 1.94 17.07
CA ALA A 30 0.81 3.05 16.94
C ALA A 30 0.12 4.27 16.29
N THR A 31 -0.57 4.08 15.17
CA THR A 31 -1.32 5.13 14.45
C THR A 31 -2.39 5.79 15.32
N ARG A 32 -3.10 5.05 16.17
CA ARG A 32 -4.16 5.61 17.05
C ARG A 32 -3.67 6.66 18.05
N ARG A 33 -2.37 6.75 18.31
CA ARG A 33 -1.76 7.66 19.29
C ARG A 33 -1.12 8.90 18.66
N THR A 34 -1.20 9.04 17.33
CA THR A 34 -0.48 10.08 16.60
C THR A 34 -1.27 11.37 16.58
N VAL A 35 -0.56 12.50 16.49
CA VAL A 35 -1.17 13.84 16.46
C VAL A 35 -1.01 14.52 15.10
N ASP A 36 -0.21 13.94 14.21
CA ASP A 36 0.03 14.45 12.86
C ASP A 36 0.21 13.31 11.84
N ILE A 37 0.19 13.68 10.56
CA ILE A 37 0.26 12.76 9.42
C ILE A 37 1.60 12.01 9.33
N TRP A 38 2.71 12.63 9.74
CA TRP A 38 4.04 11.99 9.67
C TRP A 38 4.18 10.95 10.76
N GLN A 39 3.71 11.26 11.96
CA GLN A 39 3.61 10.28 13.03
C GLN A 39 2.65 9.13 12.65
N ALA A 40 1.52 9.43 12.00
CA ALA A 40 0.62 8.40 11.50
C ALA A 40 1.32 7.48 10.49
N LEU A 41 2.08 8.03 9.55
CA LEU A 41 2.74 7.28 8.48
C LEU A 41 3.91 6.42 8.97
N PHE A 42 4.67 6.90 9.96
CA PHE A 42 5.92 6.31 10.41
C PHE A 42 5.84 4.81 10.81
N PRO A 43 4.81 4.35 11.58
CA PRO A 43 4.61 2.93 11.86
C PRO A 43 4.57 2.05 10.62
N THR A 44 3.89 2.48 9.56
CA THR A 44 3.79 1.75 8.31
C THR A 44 5.13 1.72 7.57
N ILE A 45 5.93 2.79 7.62
CA ILE A 45 7.28 2.80 7.02
C ILE A 45 8.19 1.78 7.73
N MET A 46 8.13 1.70 9.07
CA MET A 46 9.02 0.85 9.85
C MET A 46 8.60 -0.62 9.89
N MET A 47 7.29 -0.90 9.88
CA MET A 47 6.75 -2.25 10.17
C MET A 47 5.87 -2.81 9.05
N GLY A 48 5.64 -2.06 7.98
CA GLY A 48 4.73 -2.45 6.90
C GLY A 48 5.21 -3.65 6.11
N ASP A 49 4.26 -4.46 5.66
CA ASP A 49 4.44 -5.52 4.67
C ASP A 49 3.34 -5.43 3.59
N ASP A 50 3.18 -6.46 2.76
CA ASP A 50 2.21 -6.50 1.67
C ASP A 50 0.77 -6.23 2.12
N ARG A 51 0.43 -6.53 3.38
CA ARG A 51 -0.91 -6.25 3.95
C ARG A 51 -1.19 -4.76 4.11
N ALA A 52 -0.15 -3.91 4.09
CA ALA A 52 -0.31 -2.46 4.10
C ALA A 52 -0.85 -1.92 2.78
N VAL A 53 -0.68 -2.64 1.67
CA VAL A 53 -1.21 -2.23 0.36
C VAL A 53 -2.65 -2.72 0.22
N LYS A 54 -3.60 -1.79 0.30
CA LYS A 54 -5.04 -2.09 0.16
C LYS A 54 -5.48 -2.20 -1.31
N ALA A 55 -4.94 -1.33 -2.16
CA ALA A 55 -5.22 -1.33 -3.59
C ALA A 55 -4.07 -0.62 -4.33
N VAL A 56 -3.85 -1.03 -5.58
CA VAL A 56 -2.94 -0.36 -6.52
C VAL A 56 -3.76 0.07 -7.72
N TRP A 57 -3.57 1.31 -8.15
CA TRP A 57 -4.20 1.90 -9.32
C TRP A 57 -3.12 2.29 -10.31
N VAL A 58 -3.32 1.94 -11.58
CA VAL A 58 -2.43 2.29 -12.70
C VAL A 58 -3.30 2.85 -13.82
N GLY A 59 -2.99 4.07 -14.27
CA GLY A 59 -3.77 4.79 -15.29
C GLY A 59 -5.24 4.96 -14.89
N GLY A 60 -5.52 5.12 -13.59
CA GLY A 60 -6.89 5.27 -13.08
C GLY A 60 -7.70 3.97 -13.04
N LYS A 61 -7.08 2.80 -13.24
CA LYS A 61 -7.73 1.49 -13.14
C LYS A 61 -7.14 0.70 -11.99
N VAL A 62 -8.01 0.05 -11.21
CA VAL A 62 -7.57 -0.86 -10.15
C VAL A 62 -6.86 -2.06 -10.75
N VAL A 63 -5.68 -2.38 -10.24
CA VAL A 63 -4.93 -3.58 -10.60
C VAL A 63 -5.37 -4.71 -9.66
N PRO A 64 -5.88 -5.83 -10.19
CA PRO A 64 -6.21 -6.99 -9.36
C PRO A 64 -4.96 -7.49 -8.64
N ALA A 65 -5.09 -7.85 -7.37
CA ALA A 65 -4.02 -8.51 -6.63
C ALA A 65 -3.75 -9.89 -7.26
N THR A 66 -2.87 -9.92 -8.26
CA THR A 66 -2.40 -11.17 -8.87
C THR A 66 -1.33 -11.75 -7.95
N TYR A 67 -1.75 -12.33 -6.83
CA TYR A 67 -0.87 -13.15 -6.03
C TYR A 67 -1.05 -14.63 -6.41
N SER A 68 -0.24 -15.12 -7.36
CA SER A 68 -0.05 -16.57 -7.52
C SER A 68 1.29 -16.94 -6.89
N ALA A 69 1.29 -17.29 -5.61
CA ALA A 69 2.46 -17.90 -4.98
C ALA A 69 2.89 -19.17 -5.73
N PRO A 70 4.13 -19.27 -6.24
CA PRO A 70 4.61 -20.47 -6.93
C PRO A 70 4.67 -21.73 -6.02
N TRP A 71 4.76 -21.56 -4.70
CA TRP A 71 4.99 -22.65 -3.75
C TRP A 71 3.72 -23.38 -3.28
N THR A 72 2.52 -22.88 -3.57
CA THR A 72 1.26 -23.58 -3.22
C THR A 72 0.97 -24.78 -4.13
N ARG A 73 1.74 -24.98 -5.22
CA ARG A 73 1.62 -26.15 -6.12
C ARG A 73 2.48 -27.36 -5.72
N ARG A 74 3.26 -27.32 -4.62
CA ARG A 74 4.06 -28.48 -4.15
C ARG A 74 3.64 -28.97 -2.77
N ARG A 75 2.40 -29.45 -2.64
CA ARG A 75 1.96 -30.35 -1.55
C ARG A 75 0.96 -31.37 -2.09
N ARG A 76 1.42 -32.21 -3.02
CA ARG A 76 0.87 -33.53 -3.36
C ARG A 76 2.03 -34.35 -3.91
N LEU A 77 2.83 -34.87 -3.00
CA LEU A 77 3.57 -36.13 -3.12
C LEU A 77 3.42 -36.82 -1.76
#